data_AF-A0AAU1BDY1-F1
#
_entry.id   AF-A0AAU1BDY1-F1
#
_cell.length_a   1.000
_cell.length_b   1.000
_cell.length_c   1.000
_cell.angle_alpha   90.00
_cell.angle_beta   90.00
_cell.angle_gamma   90.00
#
_symmetry.space_group_name_H-M   'P 1'
#
loop_
_entity.id
_entity.type
_entity.pdbx_description
1 polymer ?
#
loop_
_entity_poly.entity_id
_entity_poly.type
_entity_poly.pdbx_seq_one_letter_code
_entity_poly.pdbx_strand_id
1 'polypeptide(L)'
;MKDERQNSVRPGAPARRRWATVSAAFVAASAVALATATPASAEVKYTCGTYICVATAYQGRDYVQDITVTTKDGLPGTLRAFVGDYRNSRAGVSRARFVVNREIRAYPRLAVCGGLDRGGRVIENHCVLIP
;
A
#
# COMPACT_ATOMS: atom_id res chain seq x y z
N MET A 1 -19.82 -53.20 15.06
CA MET A 1 -18.97 -53.28 16.26
C MET A 1 -18.07 -54.49 16.13
N LYS A 2 -16.81 -54.29 15.73
CA LYS A 2 -15.65 -55.12 16.03
C LYS A 2 -14.41 -54.40 15.49
N ASP A 3 -13.73 -53.72 16.41
CA ASP A 3 -12.29 -53.50 16.36
C ASP A 3 -11.56 -54.84 16.16
N GLU A 4 -10.40 -54.82 15.50
CA GLU A 4 -9.12 -54.87 16.21
C GLU A 4 -7.95 -55.46 15.36
N ARG A 5 -6.83 -54.72 15.39
CA ARG A 5 -5.40 -55.10 15.30
C ARG A 5 -4.80 -55.76 14.05
N GLN A 6 -3.87 -54.98 13.47
CA GLN A 6 -2.43 -55.28 13.26
C GLN A 6 -1.97 -56.72 13.56
N ASN A 7 -1.19 -57.33 12.66
CA ASN A 7 0.28 -57.24 12.66
C ASN A 7 0.89 -58.13 11.55
N SER A 8 2.17 -57.90 11.25
CA SER A 8 3.18 -58.93 10.90
C SER A 8 3.91 -58.79 9.54
N VAL A 9 5.11 -58.18 9.63
CA VAL A 9 6.44 -58.72 9.24
C VAL A 9 6.67 -59.15 7.76
N ARG A 10 7.53 -58.37 7.06
CA ARG A 10 8.33 -58.73 5.84
C ARG A 10 9.44 -59.75 6.20
N PRO A 11 10.31 -60.31 5.31
CA PRO A 11 10.54 -60.11 3.87
C PRO A 11 10.84 -61.41 3.06
N GLY A 12 10.99 -61.31 1.73
CA GLY A 12 11.58 -62.38 0.90
C GLY A 12 12.07 -61.87 -0.46
N ALA A 13 13.37 -61.66 -0.61
CA ALA A 13 14.07 -61.41 -1.88
C ALA A 13 14.56 -62.76 -2.48
N PRO A 14 15.27 -62.86 -3.63
CA PRO A 14 15.56 -61.86 -4.68
C PRO A 14 15.31 -62.42 -6.11
N ALA A 15 15.12 -61.55 -7.11
CA ALA A 15 15.41 -61.91 -8.50
C ALA A 15 16.18 -60.77 -9.17
N ARG A 16 17.52 -60.93 -9.17
CA ARG A 16 18.41 -60.15 -10.03
C ARG A 16 18.06 -60.45 -11.49
N ARG A 17 17.60 -59.45 -12.22
CA ARG A 17 18.05 -59.25 -13.60
C ARG A 17 18.53 -57.82 -13.73
N ARG A 18 19.85 -57.70 -13.82
CA ARG A 18 20.53 -56.52 -14.35
C ARG A 18 20.26 -56.48 -15.86
N TRP A 19 20.27 -55.27 -16.40
CA TRP A 19 20.44 -54.79 -17.80
C TRP A 19 19.39 -53.68 -17.99
N ALA A 20 19.66 -52.49 -18.47
CA ALA A 20 20.85 -51.71 -18.70
C ALA A 20 20.34 -50.25 -18.72
N THR A 21 21.22 -49.32 -18.37
CA THR A 21 21.04 -47.86 -18.38
C THR A 21 20.27 -47.31 -19.57
N VAL A 22 19.21 -46.53 -19.31
CA VAL A 22 18.85 -45.36 -20.13
C VAL A 22 18.53 -44.21 -19.18
N SER A 23 19.33 -43.17 -19.30
CA SER A 23 19.22 -41.90 -18.60
C SER A 23 17.99 -41.14 -19.05
N ALA A 24 17.17 -40.70 -18.09
CA ALA A 24 16.29 -39.55 -18.27
C ALA A 24 16.14 -38.87 -16.91
N ALA A 25 17.07 -37.97 -16.60
CA ALA A 25 16.90 -37.00 -15.54
C ALA A 25 15.80 -36.02 -15.98
N PHE A 26 14.61 -36.11 -15.40
CA PHE A 26 13.63 -35.04 -15.45
C PHE A 26 13.61 -34.35 -14.09
N VAL A 27 14.45 -33.31 -13.96
CA VAL A 27 14.38 -32.35 -12.87
C VAL A 27 13.14 -31.49 -13.14
N ALA A 28 12.00 -31.86 -12.54
CA ALA A 28 10.87 -30.96 -12.43
C ALA A 28 11.09 -30.02 -11.24
N ALA A 29 11.96 -29.03 -11.42
CA ALA A 29 12.02 -27.88 -10.52
C ALA A 29 10.84 -26.97 -10.85
N SER A 30 9.72 -27.15 -10.15
CA SER A 30 8.62 -26.20 -10.17
C SER A 30 9.08 -24.92 -9.46
N ALA A 31 9.70 -24.02 -10.21
CA ALA A 31 9.89 -22.64 -9.80
C ALA A 31 8.49 -22.01 -9.73
N VAL A 32 7.93 -21.97 -8.52
CA VAL A 32 6.79 -21.10 -8.23
C VAL A 32 7.33 -19.68 -8.36
N ALA A 33 7.16 -19.08 -9.54
CA ALA A 33 7.36 -17.66 -9.72
C ALA A 33 6.30 -16.96 -8.86
N LEU A 34 6.66 -16.67 -7.62
CA LEU A 34 6.01 -15.63 -6.83
C LEU A 34 6.20 -14.36 -7.66
N ALA A 35 5.17 -14.00 -8.42
CA ALA A 35 5.05 -12.66 -8.96
C ALA A 35 5.06 -11.74 -7.75
N THR A 36 6.23 -11.20 -7.41
CA THR A 36 6.35 -10.05 -6.55
C THR A 36 5.65 -8.95 -7.32
N ALA A 37 4.37 -8.73 -7.02
CA ALA A 37 3.68 -7.51 -7.40
C ALA A 37 4.57 -6.40 -6.86
N THR A 38 5.32 -5.74 -7.76
CA THR A 38 6.02 -4.51 -7.39
C THR A 38 4.94 -3.62 -6.79
N PRO A 39 5.08 -3.14 -5.54
CA PRO A 39 4.11 -2.23 -4.99
C PRO A 39 4.00 -1.10 -6.01
N ALA A 40 2.79 -0.89 -6.53
CA ALA A 40 2.54 0.13 -7.55
C ALA A 40 3.23 1.41 -7.08
N SER A 41 4.21 1.88 -7.85
CA SER A 41 5.07 2.98 -7.45
C SER A 41 4.19 4.16 -7.05
N ALA A 42 4.12 4.44 -5.76
CA ALA A 42 3.39 5.60 -5.27
C ALA A 42 4.20 6.83 -5.64
N GLU A 43 3.58 7.73 -6.39
CA GLU A 43 4.17 9.02 -6.69
C GLU A 43 4.05 9.90 -5.45
N VAL A 44 5.15 10.57 -5.10
CA VAL A 44 5.18 11.48 -3.96
C VAL A 44 5.21 12.90 -4.48
N LYS A 45 4.27 13.72 -4.01
CA LYS A 45 4.22 15.14 -4.33
C LYS A 45 4.14 15.95 -3.05
N TYR A 46 4.85 17.06 -3.03
CA TYR A 46 4.88 17.95 -1.88
C TYR A 46 4.68 19.39 -2.31
N THR A 47 4.14 20.20 -1.41
CA THR A 47 4.00 21.64 -1.58
C THR A 47 4.18 22.30 -0.22
N CYS A 48 4.97 23.36 -0.19
CA CYS A 48 5.29 24.10 1.01
C CYS A 48 4.77 25.52 0.91
N GLY A 49 4.11 25.98 1.97
CA GLY A 49 3.73 27.37 2.12
C GLY A 49 4.68 28.09 3.06
N THR A 50 4.14 29.04 3.81
CA THR A 50 4.91 29.88 4.72
C THR A 50 5.31 29.08 5.96
N TYR A 51 4.36 28.41 6.60
CA TYR A 51 4.52 27.77 7.89
C TYR A 51 4.46 26.24 7.83
N ILE A 52 3.78 25.68 6.83
CA ILE A 52 3.63 24.22 6.70
C ILE A 52 4.09 23.70 5.34
N CYS A 53 4.51 22.44 5.34
CA CYS A 53 4.65 21.64 4.14
C CYS A 53 3.64 20.49 4.17
N VAL A 54 3.08 20.19 3.01
CA VAL A 54 2.14 19.10 2.81
C VAL A 54 2.76 18.17 1.79
N ALA A 55 2.96 16.92 2.18
CA ALA A 55 3.43 15.86 1.31
C ALA A 55 2.35 14.78 1.22
N THR A 56 2.22 14.18 0.05
CA THR A 56 1.31 13.06 -0.17
C THR A 56 1.92 12.03 -1.09
N ALA A 57 1.68 10.77 -0.76
CA ALA A 57 1.96 9.63 -1.60
C ALA A 57 0.64 9.17 -2.23
N TYR A 58 0.58 9.06 -3.55
CA TYR A 58 -0.63 8.69 -4.29
C TYR A 58 -0.33 7.69 -5.41
N GLN A 59 -1.37 6.99 -5.88
CA GLN A 59 -1.31 6.09 -7.02
C GLN A 59 -2.46 6.39 -7.98
N GLY A 60 -2.13 6.67 -9.25
CA GLY A 60 -3.15 7.09 -10.21
C GLY A 60 -3.85 8.39 -9.77
N ARG A 61 -5.16 8.49 -10.02
CA ARG A 61 -5.93 9.73 -9.85
C ARG A 61 -6.72 9.79 -8.54
N ASP A 62 -7.11 8.63 -8.01
CA ASP A 62 -8.09 8.53 -6.93
C ASP A 62 -7.54 7.87 -5.67
N TYR A 63 -6.32 7.34 -5.67
CA TYR A 63 -5.78 6.61 -4.52
C TYR A 63 -4.73 7.42 -3.78
N VAL A 64 -4.98 7.71 -2.51
CA VAL A 64 -4.01 8.38 -1.64
C VAL A 64 -3.53 7.39 -0.60
N GLN A 65 -2.24 7.09 -0.65
CA GLN A 65 -1.60 6.15 0.24
C GLN A 65 -1.35 6.80 1.60
N ASP A 66 -0.75 7.99 1.59
CA ASP A 66 -0.39 8.71 2.81
C ASP A 66 -0.42 10.23 2.62
N ILE A 67 -0.61 10.94 3.73
CA ILE A 67 -0.52 12.40 3.81
C ILE A 67 0.27 12.76 5.06
N THR A 68 1.38 13.46 4.84
CA THR A 68 2.20 14.01 5.91
C THR A 68 2.13 15.53 5.88
N VAL A 69 1.79 16.14 7.02
CA VAL A 69 1.82 17.60 7.20
C VAL A 69 2.91 17.91 8.21
N THR A 70 3.83 18.80 7.88
CA THR A 70 4.92 19.21 8.76
C THR A 70 4.94 20.73 8.94
N THR A 71 5.30 21.18 10.13
CA THR A 71 5.62 22.58 10.40
C THR A 71 7.08 22.85 10.06
N LYS A 72 7.39 23.95 9.36
CA LYS A 72 8.77 24.34 9.06
C LYS A 72 9.57 24.79 10.29
N ASP A 73 8.97 25.64 11.11
CA ASP A 73 9.68 26.32 12.21
C ASP A 73 9.28 25.83 13.60
N GLY A 74 8.69 24.62 13.70
CA GLY A 74 8.18 24.08 14.96
C GLY A 74 7.05 24.92 15.56
N LEU A 75 6.35 25.69 14.74
CA LEU A 75 5.27 26.57 15.17
C LEU A 75 4.18 25.79 15.92
N PRO A 76 3.80 26.21 17.14
CA PRO A 76 2.75 25.52 17.88
C PRO A 76 1.41 25.72 17.19
N GLY A 77 0.62 24.65 17.17
CA GLY A 77 -0.70 24.60 16.59
C GLY A 77 -1.16 23.16 16.37
N THR A 78 -2.38 23.02 15.88
CA THR A 78 -2.94 21.73 15.50
C THR A 78 -2.79 21.56 13.99
N LEU A 79 -2.08 20.52 13.58
CA LEU A 79 -1.97 20.14 12.18
C LEU A 79 -3.18 19.32 11.75
N ARG A 80 -3.63 19.53 10.52
CA ARG A 80 -4.75 18.81 9.92
C ARG A 80 -4.39 18.33 8.54
N ALA A 81 -4.77 17.10 8.22
CA ALA A 81 -4.72 16.54 6.88
C ALA A 81 -6.15 16.23 6.42
N PHE A 82 -6.48 16.60 5.19
CA PHE A 82 -7.80 16.37 4.59
C PHE A 82 -7.73 16.32 3.07
N VAL A 83 -8.78 15.83 2.44
CA VAL A 83 -8.91 15.71 0.98
C VAL A 83 -10.13 16.48 0.49
N GLY A 84 -10.06 17.07 -0.70
CA GLY A 84 -11.17 17.86 -1.25
C GLY A 84 -11.13 18.02 -2.76
N ASP A 85 -12.16 18.66 -3.29
CA ASP A 85 -12.24 19.02 -4.72
C ASP A 85 -11.47 20.32 -4.98
N TYR A 86 -10.49 20.28 -5.88
CA TYR A 86 -9.71 21.44 -6.30
C TYR A 86 -10.46 22.26 -7.37
N ARG A 87 -11.51 22.97 -6.94
CA ARG A 87 -12.17 23.98 -7.77
C ARG A 87 -11.68 25.38 -7.37
N ASN A 88 -10.86 25.99 -8.23
CA ASN A 88 -10.36 27.37 -8.14
C ASN A 88 -9.43 27.69 -6.95
N SER A 89 -8.22 27.10 -6.97
CA SER A 89 -7.06 27.38 -6.08
C SER A 89 -7.28 27.24 -4.57
N ARG A 90 -8.53 27.05 -4.14
CA ARG A 90 -8.95 26.66 -2.81
C ARG A 90 -9.61 25.32 -2.99
N ALA A 91 -9.02 24.25 -2.46
CA ALA A 91 -9.78 23.02 -2.32
C ALA A 91 -11.02 23.40 -1.50
N GLY A 92 -12.21 23.23 -2.08
CA GLY A 92 -13.44 23.36 -1.31
C GLY A 92 -13.24 22.45 -0.12
N VAL A 93 -13.17 23.02 1.09
CA VAL A 93 -12.72 22.34 2.30
C VAL A 93 -13.78 21.31 2.68
N SER A 94 -13.87 20.25 1.89
CA SER A 94 -14.65 19.08 2.20
C SER A 94 -13.89 18.43 3.34
N ARG A 95 -14.40 18.62 4.55
CA ARG A 95 -13.77 18.19 5.80
C ARG A 95 -13.87 16.68 5.99
N ALA A 96 -13.98 15.92 4.90
CA ALA A 96 -13.91 14.47 4.95
C ALA A 96 -12.60 14.13 5.67
N ARG A 97 -12.70 13.46 6.82
CA ARG A 97 -11.53 12.96 7.53
C ARG A 97 -10.77 12.08 6.56
N PHE A 98 -9.51 12.40 6.35
CA PHE A 98 -8.64 11.57 5.54
C PHE A 98 -8.46 10.21 6.22
N VAL A 99 -8.60 9.15 5.43
CA VAL A 99 -8.28 7.77 5.81
C VAL A 99 -7.19 7.32 4.85
N VAL A 100 -6.02 7.00 5.39
CA VAL A 100 -4.85 6.49 4.65
C VAL A 100 -5.18 5.21 3.89
N ASN A 101 -4.41 4.93 2.85
CA ASN A 101 -4.50 3.70 2.04
C ASN A 101 -5.90 3.41 1.50
N ARG A 102 -6.56 4.43 0.97
CA ARG A 102 -7.93 4.31 0.47
C ARG A 102 -8.11 5.05 -0.86
N GLU A 103 -8.98 4.47 -1.68
CA GLU A 103 -9.50 5.14 -2.88
C GLU A 103 -10.57 6.19 -2.54
N ILE A 104 -10.45 7.36 -3.15
CA ILE A 104 -11.22 8.58 -2.89
C ILE A 104 -11.78 9.09 -4.23
N ARG A 105 -12.77 8.37 -4.77
CA ARG A 105 -13.50 8.74 -6.00
C ARG A 105 -14.54 9.85 -5.80
N ALA A 106 -14.45 10.59 -4.69
CA ALA A 106 -15.44 11.59 -4.31
C ALA A 106 -15.33 12.89 -5.12
N TYR A 107 -14.20 13.13 -5.78
CA TYR A 107 -13.89 14.42 -6.41
C TYR A 107 -13.39 14.26 -7.84
N PRO A 108 -13.85 15.10 -8.79
CA PRO A 108 -13.34 15.09 -10.16
C PRO A 108 -11.89 15.59 -10.27
N ARG A 109 -11.45 16.44 -9.33
CA ARG A 109 -10.06 16.89 -9.18
C ARG A 109 -9.63 16.72 -7.73
N LEU A 110 -9.02 15.58 -7.42
CA LEU A 110 -8.58 15.26 -6.08
C LEU A 110 -7.43 16.17 -5.64
N ALA A 111 -7.63 16.89 -4.53
CA ALA A 111 -6.56 17.58 -3.84
C ALA A 111 -6.38 17.03 -2.42
N VAL A 112 -5.11 16.92 -2.05
CA VAL A 112 -4.67 16.63 -0.69
C VAL A 112 -4.24 17.94 -0.05
N CYS A 113 -4.77 18.24 1.13
CA CYS A 113 -4.49 19.49 1.81
C CYS A 113 -4.00 19.27 3.24
N GLY A 114 -3.14 20.17 3.67
CA GLY A 114 -2.72 20.34 5.05
C GLY A 114 -3.12 21.72 5.57
N GLY A 115 -3.41 21.78 6.86
CA GLY A 115 -3.77 23.02 7.55
C GLY A 115 -3.08 23.15 8.90
N LEU A 116 -2.81 24.39 9.29
CA LEU A 116 -2.33 24.76 10.62
C LEU A 116 -3.38 25.61 11.32
N ASP A 117 -3.95 25.07 12.41
CA ASP A 117 -4.92 25.77 13.25
C ASP A 117 -4.24 26.28 14.53
N ARG A 118 -4.53 27.51 14.95
CA ARG A 118 -4.07 28.10 16.22
C ARG A 118 -5.21 28.84 16.89
N GLY A 119 -5.52 28.48 18.13
CA GLY A 119 -6.60 29.12 18.90
C GLY A 119 -7.98 29.05 18.20
N GLY A 120 -8.24 27.97 17.47
CA GLY A 120 -9.49 27.77 16.71
C GLY A 120 -9.58 28.53 15.38
N ARG A 121 -8.51 29.18 14.94
CA ARG A 121 -8.44 29.86 13.63
C ARG A 121 -7.46 29.16 12.71
N VAL A 122 -7.83 29.05 11.43
CA VAL A 122 -6.95 28.58 10.36
C VAL A 122 -5.91 29.66 10.11
N ILE A 123 -4.64 29.31 10.27
CA ILE A 123 -3.50 30.19 10.02
C ILE A 123 -2.99 30.00 8.59
N GLU A 124 -2.93 28.75 8.14
CA GLU A 124 -2.47 28.42 6.80
C GLU A 124 -3.15 27.15 6.30
N ASN A 125 -3.45 27.12 5.00
CA ASN A 125 -3.85 25.94 4.27
C ASN A 125 -3.07 25.84 2.98
N HIS A 126 -2.57 24.64 2.68
CA HIS A 126 -1.88 24.35 1.44
C HIS A 126 -2.33 23.01 0.87
N CYS A 127 -2.43 22.96 -0.45
CA CYS A 127 -2.98 21.82 -1.15
C CYS A 127 -2.06 21.38 -2.29
N VAL A 128 -1.93 20.07 -2.41
CA VAL A 128 -1.27 19.37 -3.49
C VAL A 128 -2.34 18.79 -4.40
N LEU A 129 -2.33 19.18 -5.67
CA LEU A 129 -3.21 18.59 -6.68
C LEU A 129 -2.64 17.25 -7.14
N ILE A 130 -3.47 16.22 -7.11
CA ILE A 130 -3.19 14.92 -7.74
C ILE A 130 -3.75 14.98 -9.17
N PRO A 131 -3.00 14.50 -10.18
CA PRO A 131 -3.38 14.58 -11.60
C PRO A 131 -4.68 13.83 -11.95
#